data_AF-G9BAT2-F1
#
_entry.id   AF-G9BAT2-F1
#
_cell.length_a   1.000
_cell.length_b   1.000
_cell.length_c   1.000
_cell.angle_alpha   90.00
_cell.angle_beta   90.00
_cell.angle_gamma   90.00
#
_symmetry.space_group_name_H-M   'P 1'
#
loop_
_entity.id
_entity.type
_entity.pdbx_description
1 polymer ?
#
loop_
_entity_poly.entity_id
_entity_poly.type
_entity_poly.pdbx_seq_one_letter_code
_entity_poly.pdbx_strand_id
1 'polypeptide(L)' 'MTYHQTKDPLCVKELLGHRSMNTTLLYIQLEKTLFEKSSEEFTVKVARKPEKIKGLLEVGLEYVCPKDGLMFFRKRK' A
#
# COMPACT_ATOMS: atom_id res chain seq x y z
N MET A 1 -6.47 10.36 3.58
CA MET A 1 -5.06 10.66 3.89
C MET A 1 -4.89 11.08 5.34
N THR A 2 -5.76 11.93 5.88
CA THR A 2 -5.57 12.48 7.23
C THR A 2 -5.89 11.48 8.33
N TYR A 3 -7.01 10.76 8.24
CA TYR A 3 -7.38 9.77 9.26
C TYR A 3 -6.43 8.56 9.25
N HIS A 4 -5.94 8.14 8.08
CA HIS A 4 -5.02 7.02 7.98
C HIS A 4 -3.69 7.29 8.71
N GLN A 5 -3.23 8.55 8.72
CA GLN A 5 -2.00 8.99 9.37
C GLN A 5 -2.20 9.27 10.87
N THR A 6 -3.23 10.03 11.23
CA THR A 6 -3.43 10.46 12.63
C THR A 6 -4.23 9.45 13.46
N LYS A 7 -5.08 8.64 12.82
CA LYS A 7 -6.04 7.70 13.44
C LYS A 7 -6.98 8.35 14.47
N ASP A 8 -7.08 9.68 14.49
CA ASP A 8 -7.88 10.44 15.43
C ASP A 8 -8.97 11.25 14.69
N PRO A 9 -10.27 10.93 14.91
CA PRO A 9 -11.38 11.68 14.34
C PRO A 9 -11.44 13.16 14.75
N LEU A 10 -11.01 13.52 15.97
CA LEU A 10 -11.07 14.91 16.44
C LEU A 10 -10.05 15.77 15.72
N CYS A 11 -8.81 15.27 15.59
CA CYS A 11 -7.77 15.90 14.80
C CYS A 11 -8.21 16.10 13.34
N VAL A 12 -8.86 15.09 12.73
CA VAL A 12 -9.39 15.18 11.36
C VAL A 12 -10.50 16.23 11.26
N LYS A 13 -11.38 16.32 12.26
CA LYS A 13 -12.45 17.32 12.30
C LYS A 13 -11.90 18.74 12.35
N GLU A 14 -10.92 19.00 13.21
CA GLU A 14 -10.29 20.32 13.34
C GLU A 14 -9.51 20.70 12.08
N LEU A 15 -8.74 19.75 11.53
CA LEU A 15 -7.92 19.98 10.35
C LEU A 15 -8.73 20.20 9.07
N LEU A 16 -9.86 19.48 8.91
CA LEU A 16 -10.75 19.63 7.75
C LEU A 16 -11.88 20.64 7.99
N GLY A 17 -11.98 21.24 9.18
CA GLY A 17 -13.02 22.21 9.52
C GLY A 17 -14.44 21.64 9.48
N HIS A 18 -14.60 20.34 9.76
CA HIS A 18 -15.92 19.70 9.72
C HIS A 18 -16.83 20.24 10.83
N ARG A 19 -17.97 20.81 10.44
CA ARG A 19 -18.96 21.39 11.37
C ARG A 19 -19.62 20.35 12.28
N SER A 20 -19.72 19.09 11.83
CA SER A 20 -20.38 18.01 12.57
C SER A 20 -19.49 16.77 12.69
N MET A 21 -19.71 15.94 13.72
CA MET A 21 -19.02 14.65 13.83
C MET A 21 -19.48 13.66 12.75
N ASN A 22 -20.74 13.74 12.32
CA ASN A 22 -21.29 12.85 11.28
C ASN A 22 -20.56 13.00 9.95
N THR A 23 -20.23 14.24 9.56
CA THR A 23 -19.43 14.52 8.36
C THR A 23 -18.02 13.96 8.47
N THR A 24 -17.42 13.99 9.66
CA THR A 24 -16.12 13.37 9.93
C THR A 24 -16.17 11.86 9.83
N LEU A 25 -17.21 11.21 10.37
CA LEU A 25 -17.38 9.76 10.27
C LEU A 25 -17.59 9.33 8.82
N LEU A 26 -18.38 10.08 8.04
CA LEU A 26 -18.57 9.83 6.61
C LEU A 26 -17.24 9.94 5.85
N TYR A 27 -16.45 10.97 6.13
CA TYR A 27 -15.11 11.14 5.57
C TYR A 27 -14.20 9.95 5.91
N ILE A 28 -14.17 9.52 7.17
CA ILE A 28 -13.38 8.36 7.62
C ILE A 28 -13.81 7.09 6.90
N GLN A 29 -15.12 6.88 6.70
CA GLN A 29 -15.64 5.71 6.00
C GLN A 29 -15.25 5.71 4.52
N LEU A 30 -15.39 6.85 3.84
CA LEU A 30 -14.94 7.02 2.46
C LEU A 30 -13.43 6.79 2.35
N GLU A 31 -12.65 7.38 3.26
CA GLU A 31 -11.21 7.19 3.33
C GLU A 31 -10.86 5.70 3.51
N LYS A 32 -11.47 4.99 4.46
CA LYS A 32 -11.27 3.54 4.62
C LYS A 32 -11.54 2.80 3.31
N THR A 33 -12.68 3.02 2.64
CA THR A 33 -13.00 2.33 1.38
C THR A 33 -12.05 2.65 0.23
N LEU A 34 -11.48 3.86 0.19
CA LEU A 34 -10.49 4.29 -0.81
C LEU A 34 -9.12 3.68 -0.53
N PHE A 35 -8.71 3.60 0.74
CA PHE A 35 -7.38 3.11 1.15
C PHE A 35 -7.31 1.59 1.32
N GLU A 36 -8.42 0.92 1.63
CA GLU A 36 -8.52 -0.54 1.67
C GLU A 36 -8.34 -1.16 0.27
N LYS A 37 -8.61 -0.39 -0.80
CA LYS A 37 -8.31 -0.78 -2.18
C LYS A 37 -6.87 -0.47 -2.62
N SER A 38 -6.19 0.47 -1.96
CA SER A 38 -4.84 0.90 -2.32
C SER A 38 -3.73 0.26 -1.48
N SER A 39 -4.08 -0.59 -0.50
CA SER A 39 -3.13 -1.51 0.13
C SER A 39 -2.77 -2.67 -0.80
N GLU A 40 -2.46 -2.38 -2.07
CA GLU A 40 -1.62 -3.28 -2.86
C GLU A 40 -0.20 -3.17 -2.27
N GLU A 41 0.02 -3.73 -1.07
CA GLU A 41 1.34 -3.89 -0.51
C GLU A 41 2.11 -4.87 -1.38
N PHE A 42 2.84 -4.35 -2.37
CA PHE A 42 3.69 -5.20 -3.19
C PHE A 42 4.94 -5.56 -2.40
N THR A 43 5.16 -6.86 -2.19
CA THR A 43 6.47 -7.32 -1.74
C THR A 43 7.41 -7.30 -2.94
N VAL A 44 8.32 -6.32 -2.99
CA VAL A 44 9.33 -6.20 -4.05
C VAL A 44 10.61 -6.89 -3.61
N LYS A 45 11.14 -7.79 -4.44
CA LYS A 45 12.43 -8.45 -4.21
C LYS A 45 13.31 -8.31 -5.45
N VAL A 46 14.61 -8.17 -5.23
CA VAL A 46 15.60 -8.01 -6.30
C VAL A 46 16.66 -9.09 -6.18
N ALA A 47 16.98 -9.75 -7.30
CA ALA A 47 18.00 -10.80 -7.33
C ALA A 47 18.91 -10.64 -8.56
N ARG A 48 20.18 -11.04 -8.38
CA ARG A 48 21.20 -11.15 -9.44
C ARG A 48 21.63 -12.58 -9.72
N LYS A 49 21.52 -13.48 -8.73
CA LYS A 49 21.98 -14.87 -8.84
C LYS A 49 20.87 -15.78 -9.35
N PRO A 50 21.16 -16.71 -10.27
CA PRO A 50 20.15 -17.62 -10.83
C PRO A 50 19.47 -18.49 -9.77
N GLU A 51 20.21 -18.96 -8.75
CA GLU A 51 19.64 -19.72 -7.63
C GLU A 51 18.58 -18.93 -6.84
N LYS A 52 18.86 -17.64 -6.59
CA LYS A 52 17.89 -16.75 -5.91
C LYS A 52 16.69 -16.44 -6.79
N ILE A 53 16.90 -16.26 -8.10
CA ILE A 53 15.81 -16.05 -9.06
C ILE A 53 14.86 -17.25 -9.08
N LYS A 54 15.40 -18.47 -9.11
CA LYS A 54 14.61 -19.70 -9.06
C LYS A 54 13.75 -19.76 -7.79
N GLY A 55 14.33 -19.48 -6.62
CA GLY A 55 13.57 -19.44 -5.36
C GLY A 55 12.49 -18.35 -5.32
N LEU A 56 12.71 -17.20 -5.97
CA LEU A 56 11.69 -16.14 -6.06
C LEU A 56 10.54 -16.52 -7.00
N LEU A 57 10.83 -17.23 -8.08
CA LEU A 57 9.83 -17.77 -8.98
C LEU A 57 9.00 -18.89 -8.32
N GLU A 58 9.63 -19.78 -7.55
CA GLU A 58 8.94 -20.85 -6.81
C GLU A 58 7.99 -20.31 -5.73
N VAL A 59 8.31 -19.16 -5.12
CA VAL A 59 7.45 -18.46 -4.15
C VAL A 59 6.26 -17.73 -4.83
N GLY A 60 6.23 -17.74 -6.17
CA GLY A 60 5.16 -17.14 -6.97
C GLY A 60 5.27 -15.62 -7.06
N LEU A 61 6.48 -15.06 -7.04
CA LEU A 61 6.65 -13.65 -7.39
C LEU A 61 6.66 -13.48 -8.91
N GLU A 62 5.92 -12.49 -9.41
CA GLU A 62 5.91 -12.12 -10.81
C GLU A 62 7.21 -11.41 -11.18
N TYR A 63 7.79 -11.83 -12.29
CA TYR A 63 8.92 -11.15 -12.91
C TYR A 63 8.43 -9.89 -13.64
N VAL A 64 9.00 -8.73 -13.30
CA VAL A 64 8.57 -7.44 -13.89
C VAL A 64 9.49 -7.00 -15.02
N CYS A 65 10.79 -6.88 -14.76
CA CYS A 65 11.75 -6.34 -15.73
C CYS A 65 13.20 -6.62 -15.31
N PRO A 66 14.15 -6.77 -16.25
CA PRO A 66 15.58 -6.67 -15.98
C PRO A 66 16.08 -5.23 -16.17
N LYS A 67 16.83 -4.69 -15.21
CA LYS A 67 17.55 -3.42 -15.36
C LYS A 67 18.96 -3.59 -14.83
N ASP A 68 19.99 -3.26 -15.62
CA ASP A 68 21.42 -3.32 -15.22
C ASP A 68 21.85 -4.68 -14.62
N GLY A 69 21.36 -5.79 -15.18
CA GLY A 69 21.66 -7.15 -14.69
C GLY A 69 20.97 -7.53 -13.36
N LEU A 70 20.07 -6.68 -12.85
CA LEU A 70 19.19 -6.97 -11.72
C LEU A 70 17.81 -7.41 -12.24
N MET A 71 17.30 -8.53 -11.71
CA MET A 71 15.93 -8.97 -11.96
C MET A 71 15.02 -8.50 -10.82
N PHE A 72 13.92 -7.83 -11.19
CA PHE A 72 12.93 -7.31 -10.26
C PHE A 72 11.70 -8.22 -10.22
N PHE A 73 11.29 -8.55 -9.00
CA PHE A 73 10.14 -9.40 -8.71
C PHE A 73 9.14 -8.66 -7.84
N ARG A 74 7.85 -8.81 -8.13
CA ARG A 74 6.76 -8.28 -7.29
C ARG A 74 5.77 -9.39 -6.97
N LYS A 75 5.20 -9.36 -5.78
CA LYS A 75 4.05 -10.19 -5.41
C LYS A 75 3.01 -9.30 -4.74
N ARG A 76 1.78 -9.36 -5.23
CA ARG A 76 0.62 -8.79 -4.54
C ARG A 76 0.41 -9.58 -3.25
N LYS A 77 0.21 -8.88 -2.14
CA LYS A 77 -0.11 -9.48 -0.86
C LYS A 77 -1.54 -10.02 -0.85
#